data_AF-A0AAW1C6V0-F1
#
_entry.id   AF-A0AAW1C6V0-F1
#
_cell.length_a   1.000
_cell.length_b   1.000
_cell.length_c   1.000
_cell.angle_alpha   90.00
_cell.angle_beta   90.00
_cell.angle_gamma   90.00
#
_symmetry.space_group_name_H-M   'P 1'
#
loop_
_entity.id
_entity.type
_entity.pdbx_description
1 polymer ?
#
loop_
_entity_poly.entity_id
_entity_poly.type
_entity_poly.pdbx_seq_one_letter_code
_entity_poly.pdbx_strand_id
1 'polypeptide(L)'
;MNEKPWVPLKDSELYLASLERRLMKIKGLSQELTSKDILQTLSQAKKESWDRFLQENSESDFYMEGTDSDESTLECLKRWLQPEKVAVSSEEIQYLIPLGAPPEKQESEEEEEATPVEQ
;
A
#
# COMPACT_ATOMS: atom_id res chain seq x y z
N MET A 1 51.30 -56.83 28.15
CA MET A 1 50.29 -56.05 27.41
C MET A 1 49.00 -56.82 27.48
N ASN A 2 48.02 -56.34 28.24
CA ASN A 2 46.71 -56.98 28.34
C ASN A 2 45.68 -55.95 27.88
N GLU A 3 45.64 -55.71 26.56
CA GLU A 3 44.56 -54.96 25.96
C GLU A 3 43.34 -55.86 25.93
N LYS A 4 42.47 -55.69 26.92
CA LYS A 4 41.14 -56.29 26.86
C LYS A 4 40.48 -55.78 25.57
N PRO A 5 40.09 -56.66 24.64
CA PRO A 5 39.37 -56.23 23.46
C PRO A 5 38.09 -55.54 23.92
N TRP A 6 37.80 -54.37 23.36
CA TRP A 6 36.58 -53.65 23.68
C TRP A 6 35.38 -54.52 23.28
N VAL A 7 34.55 -54.87 24.27
CA VAL A 7 33.30 -55.61 24.06
C VAL A 7 32.15 -54.63 24.19
N PRO A 8 31.22 -54.57 23.22
CA PRO A 8 30.01 -53.76 23.35
C PRO A 8 29.26 -54.15 24.63
N LEU A 9 29.06 -53.17 25.51
CA LEU A 9 28.33 -53.37 26.75
C LEU A 9 26.90 -53.82 26.39
N LYS A 10 26.36 -54.82 27.09
CA LYS A 10 25.10 -55.52 26.72
C LYS A 10 23.86 -54.62 26.72
N ASP A 11 23.96 -53.45 27.34
CA ASP A 11 22.99 -52.38 27.47
C ASP A 11 23.42 -51.08 26.75
N SER A 12 24.54 -51.10 26.01
CA SER A 12 25.07 -49.92 25.29
C SER A 12 24.04 -49.31 24.33
N GLU A 13 23.23 -50.13 23.67
CA GLU A 13 22.17 -49.66 22.76
C GLU A 13 21.10 -48.83 23.51
N LEU A 14 20.69 -49.27 24.70
CA LEU A 14 19.72 -48.55 25.52
C LEU A 14 20.29 -47.23 26.04
N TYR A 15 21.56 -47.25 26.45
CA TYR A 15 22.26 -46.05 26.91
C TYR A 15 22.44 -45.05 25.76
N LEU A 16 22.86 -45.50 24.58
CA LEU A 16 22.97 -44.67 23.37
C LEU A 16 21.61 -44.08 22.97
N ALA A 17 20.54 -44.88 22.95
CA ALA A 17 19.18 -44.39 22.67
C ALA A 17 18.71 -43.34 23.71
N SER A 18 19.11 -43.48 24.98
CA SER A 18 18.82 -42.49 26.02
C SER A 18 19.56 -41.17 25.79
N LEU A 19 20.82 -41.25 25.36
CA LEU A 19 21.65 -40.10 25.03
C LEU A 19 21.13 -39.37 23.80
N GLU A 20 20.78 -40.10 22.74
CA GLU A 20 20.20 -39.54 21.52
C GLU A 20 18.88 -38.82 21.82
N ARG A 21 17.99 -39.43 22.61
CA ARG A 21 16.74 -38.80 23.03
C ARG A 21 16.97 -37.52 23.83
N ARG A 22 17.97 -37.53 24.73
CA ARG A 22 18.34 -36.36 25.54
C ARG A 22 18.96 -35.26 24.67
N LEU A 23 19.78 -35.63 23.69
CA LEU A 23 20.34 -34.71 22.69
C LEU A 23 19.25 -34.08 21.81
N MET A 24 18.27 -34.85 21.33
CA MET A 24 17.15 -34.31 20.56
C MET A 24 16.34 -33.28 21.34
N LYS A 25 16.12 -33.53 22.65
CA LYS A 25 15.45 -32.55 23.53
C LYS A 25 16.27 -31.27 23.70
N ILE A 26 17.57 -31.39 23.97
CA ILE A 26 18.46 -30.22 24.13
C ILE A 26 18.55 -29.41 22.83
N LYS A 27 18.59 -30.09 21.68
CA LYS A 27 18.64 -29.46 20.36
C LYS A 27 17.29 -28.91 19.90
N GLY A 28 16.21 -29.06 20.67
CA GLY A 28 14.86 -28.65 20.27
C GLY A 28 14.27 -29.48 19.12
N LEU A 29 14.93 -30.56 18.71
CA LEU A 29 14.49 -31.43 17.61
C LEU A 29 13.40 -32.43 18.04
N SER A 30 13.12 -32.54 19.34
CA SER A 30 12.06 -33.39 19.86
C SER A 30 10.67 -32.75 19.80
N GLN A 31 10.57 -31.45 19.47
CA GLN A 31 9.31 -30.74 19.42
C GLN A 31 8.80 -30.71 17.99
N GLU A 32 7.79 -31.52 17.71
CA GLU A 32 7.03 -31.41 16.47
C GLU A 32 6.24 -30.09 16.51
N LEU A 33 6.35 -29.30 15.44
CA LEU A 33 5.53 -28.11 15.29
C LEU A 33 4.08 -28.55 15.05
N THR A 34 3.18 -28.08 15.90
CA THR A 34 1.76 -28.34 15.67
C THR A 34 1.24 -27.42 14.57
N SER A 35 0.15 -27.82 13.91
CA SER A 35 -0.54 -26.96 12.95
C SER A 35 -0.94 -25.61 13.57
N LYS A 36 -1.24 -25.59 14.88
CA LYS A 36 -1.52 -24.38 15.65
C LYS A 36 -0.30 -23.45 15.72
N ASP A 37 0.88 -23.99 16.01
CA ASP A 37 2.11 -23.19 16.12
C ASP A 37 2.45 -22.54 14.77
N ILE A 38 2.32 -23.30 13.68
CA ILE A 38 2.54 -22.79 12.31
C ILE A 38 1.55 -21.66 12.00
N LEU A 39 0.25 -21.87 12.27
CA LEU A 39 -0.77 -20.84 12.04
C LEU A 39 -0.53 -19.58 12.86
N GLN A 40 -0.08 -19.72 14.11
CA GLN A 40 0.27 -18.59 14.97
C GLN A 40 1.46 -17.81 14.41
N THR A 41 2.54 -18.50 14.00
CA THR A 41 3.70 -17.86 13.36
C THR A 41 3.32 -17.14 12.06
N LEU A 42 2.51 -17.76 11.20
CA LEU A 42 2.03 -17.15 9.97
C LEU A 42 1.17 -15.90 10.25
N SER A 43 0.28 -15.97 11.24
CA SER A 43 -0.54 -14.82 11.64
C SER A 43 0.30 -13.66 12.18
N GLN A 44 1.34 -13.98 12.96
CA GLN A 44 2.26 -12.99 13.50
C GLN A 44 3.08 -12.33 12.39
N ALA A 45 3.65 -13.12 11.47
CA ALA A 45 4.39 -12.61 10.32
C ALA A 45 3.52 -11.70 9.43
N LYS A 46 2.25 -12.06 9.22
CA LYS A 46 1.28 -11.18 8.55
C LYS A 46 1.15 -9.85 9.30
N LYS A 47 0.88 -9.88 10.61
CA LYS A 47 0.72 -8.66 11.40
C LYS A 47 1.96 -7.75 11.30
N GLU A 48 3.15 -8.32 11.45
CA GLU A 48 4.42 -7.60 11.38
C GLU A 48 4.71 -7.04 9.99
N SER A 49 4.29 -7.72 8.92
CA SER A 49 4.41 -7.18 7.56
C SER A 49 3.54 -5.93 7.36
N TRP A 50 2.33 -5.92 7.92
CA TRP A 50 1.45 -4.76 7.86
C TRP A 50 1.93 -3.63 8.77
N ASP A 51 2.43 -3.97 9.96
CA ASP A 51 2.99 -3.00 10.91
C ASP A 51 4.20 -2.28 10.30
N ARG A 52 5.12 -3.02 9.69
CA ARG A 52 6.29 -2.44 8.99
C ARG A 52 5.87 -1.59 7.80
N PHE A 53 4.92 -2.05 6.98
CA PHE A 53 4.43 -1.29 5.85
C PHE A 53 3.82 0.06 6.29
N LEU A 54 3.02 0.06 7.35
CA LEU A 54 2.41 1.29 7.86
C LEU A 54 3.45 2.22 8.49
N GLN A 55 4.42 1.68 9.24
CA GLN A 55 5.51 2.47 9.82
C GLN A 55 6.40 3.12 8.74
N GLU A 56 6.78 2.40 7.69
CA GLU A 56 7.62 2.92 6.59
C GLU A 56 6.96 4.10 5.85
N ASN A 57 5.63 4.05 5.67
CA ASN A 57 4.89 5.19 5.11
C ASN A 57 4.89 6.39 6.07
N SER A 58 4.80 6.16 7.39
CA SER A 58 4.85 7.25 8.39
C SER A 58 6.24 7.84 8.62
N GLU A 59 7.31 7.04 8.52
CA GLU A 59 8.69 7.51 8.65
C GLU A 59 9.09 8.39 7.46
N SER A 60 8.49 8.17 6.28
CA SER A 60 8.68 9.03 5.11
C SER A 60 8.12 10.45 5.32
N ASP A 61 7.02 10.58 6.08
CA ASP A 61 6.43 11.88 6.44
C ASP A 61 7.23 12.60 7.55
N PHE A 62 7.91 11.85 8.43
CA PHE A 62 8.70 12.42 9.53
C PHE A 62 9.87 13.29 9.05
N TYR A 63 10.42 13.02 7.86
CA TYR A 63 11.46 13.85 7.25
C TYR A 63 10.91 15.07 6.47
N MET A 64 9.59 15.20 6.35
CA MET A 64 8.92 16.28 5.62
C MET A 64 8.34 17.38 6.55
N GLU A 65 8.51 17.30 7.87
CA GLU A 65 8.02 18.29 8.85
C GLU A 65 8.76 19.66 8.80
N GLY A 66 9.42 19.97 7.69
CA GLY A 66 10.06 21.27 7.46
C GLY A 66 10.20 21.65 5.99
N THR A 67 9.72 20.81 5.07
CA THR A 67 9.46 21.23 3.70
C THR A 67 8.05 21.79 3.71
N ASP A 68 7.91 23.09 3.46
CA ASP A 68 6.64 23.65 3.02
C ASP A 68 6.17 22.76 1.87
N SER A 69 5.27 21.82 2.16
CA SER A 69 4.67 20.97 1.14
C SER A 69 4.05 21.97 0.18
N ASP A 70 4.62 22.08 -1.02
CA ASP A 70 4.16 23.03 -2.03
C ASP A 70 2.66 22.81 -2.15
N GLU A 71 1.85 23.69 -1.56
CA GLU A 71 0.39 23.57 -1.45
C GLU A 71 -0.22 23.27 -2.84
N SER A 72 0.44 23.78 -3.88
CA SER A 72 0.21 23.50 -5.30
C SER A 72 0.25 22.01 -5.68
N THR A 73 1.21 21.23 -5.17
CA THR A 73 1.32 19.78 -5.42
C THR A 73 0.21 18.99 -4.76
N LEU A 74 -0.19 19.37 -3.55
CA LEU A 74 -1.31 18.76 -2.84
C LEU A 74 -2.65 19.07 -3.53
N GLU A 75 -2.85 20.32 -3.96
CA GLU A 75 -4.01 20.71 -4.77
C GLU A 75 -4.03 19.95 -6.11
N CYS A 76 -2.89 19.81 -6.80
CA CYS A 76 -2.80 19.02 -8.04
C CYS A 76 -3.19 17.55 -7.82
N LEU A 77 -2.69 16.92 -6.76
CA LEU A 77 -3.01 15.55 -6.40
C LEU A 77 -4.50 15.38 -6.05
N LYS A 78 -5.07 16.35 -5.32
CA LYS A 78 -6.50 16.38 -4.99
C LYS A 78 -7.37 16.48 -6.24
N ARG A 79 -6.96 17.28 -7.24
CA ARG A 79 -7.64 17.35 -8.53
C ARG A 79 -7.59 16.04 -9.32
N TRP A 80 -6.51 15.28 -9.17
CA TRP A 80 -6.35 13.99 -9.84
C TRP A 80 -7.19 12.87 -9.20
N LEU A 81 -7.30 12.86 -7.87
CA LEU A 81 -8.09 11.86 -7.14
C LEU A 81 -9.60 12.07 -7.25
N GLN A 82 -10.05 13.32 -7.38
CA GLN A 82 -11.47 13.70 -7.43
C GLN A 82 -11.74 14.71 -8.55
N PRO A 83 -11.52 14.35 -9.82
CA PRO A 83 -11.68 15.25 -10.95
C PRO A 83 -13.11 15.79 -11.06
N GLU A 84 -14.10 15.05 -10.58
CA GLU A 84 -15.51 15.46 -10.55
C GLU A 84 -15.81 16.60 -9.56
N LYS A 85 -14.93 16.83 -8.59
CA LYS A 85 -15.09 17.88 -7.56
C LYS A 85 -14.34 19.16 -7.89
N VAL A 86 -13.68 19.21 -9.05
CA VAL A 86 -12.87 20.33 -9.50
C VAL A 86 -13.67 21.09 -10.56
N ALA A 87 -13.88 22.39 -10.32
CA ALA A 87 -14.47 23.26 -11.33
C ALA A 87 -13.48 23.46 -12.49
N VAL A 88 -13.95 23.29 -13.72
CA VAL A 88 -13.17 23.54 -14.94
C VAL A 88 -12.99 25.06 -15.11
N SER A 89 -11.77 25.52 -15.40
CA SER A 89 -11.51 26.94 -15.61
C SER A 89 -12.08 27.45 -16.95
N SER A 90 -12.33 28.77 -17.04
CA SER A 90 -12.82 29.41 -18.27
C SER A 90 -11.85 29.30 -19.45
N GLU A 91 -10.56 29.08 -19.19
CA GLU A 91 -9.55 28.82 -20.20
C GLU A 91 -9.65 27.37 -20.71
N GLU A 92 -9.72 26.39 -19.80
CA GLU A 92 -9.88 24.97 -20.16
C GLU A 92 -11.17 24.70 -20.93
N ILE A 93 -12.26 25.39 -20.59
CA ILE A 93 -13.54 25.30 -21.32
C ILE A 93 -13.37 25.68 -22.80
N GLN A 94 -12.55 26.69 -23.12
CA GLN A 94 -12.33 27.11 -24.52
C GLN A 94 -11.67 26.02 -25.36
N TYR A 95 -10.85 25.17 -24.75
CA TYR A 95 -10.22 24.02 -25.42
C TYR A 95 -11.13 22.79 -25.50
N LEU A 96 -12.13 22.69 -24.63
CA LEU A 96 -13.14 21.62 -24.65
C LEU A 96 -14.29 21.92 -25.63
N ILE A 97 -14.52 23.19 -25.95
CA ILE A 97 -15.42 23.60 -27.02
C ILE A 97 -14.75 23.24 -28.36
N PRO A 98 -15.34 22.36 -29.19
CA PRO A 98 -14.78 22.04 -30.49
C PRO A 98 -14.54 23.31 -31.31
N LEU A 99 -13.32 23.50 -31.82
CA LEU A 99 -12.84 24.65 -32.60
C LEU A 99 -13.51 24.82 -33.99
N GLY A 100 -14.80 24.47 -34.10
CA GLY A 100 -15.57 24.42 -35.35
C GLY A 100 -16.96 25.06 -35.29
N ALA A 101 -17.29 25.85 -34.27
CA ALA A 101 -18.43 26.77 -34.38
C ALA A 101 -17.93 28.09 -35.00
N PRO A 102 -18.34 28.46 -36.23
CA PRO A 102 -18.00 29.76 -36.79
C PRO A 102 -18.49 30.88 -35.87
N PRO A 103 -17.81 32.03 -35.81
CA PRO A 103 -18.45 33.22 -35.25
C PRO A 103 -19.67 33.55 -36.12
N GLU A 104 -20.87 33.45 -35.55
CA GLU A 104 -22.04 34.14 -36.09
C GLU A 104 -21.70 35.64 -36.12
N LYS A 105 -21.29 36.12 -37.30
CA LYS A 105 -21.46 37.51 -37.68
C LYS A 105 -22.69 37.56 -38.56
N GLN A 106 -23.77 38.14 -38.02
CA GLN A 106 -24.88 38.86 -38.68
C GLN A 106 -25.85 39.16 -37.52
N GLU A 107 -26.38 40.36 -37.30
CA GLU A 107 -26.46 41.56 -38.10
C GLU A 107 -26.81 42.73 -37.17
N SER A 108 -26.30 43.90 -37.51
CA SER A 108 -26.84 45.18 -37.08
C SER A 108 -28.23 45.40 -37.67
N GLU A 109 -29.05 46.11 -36.90
CA GLU A 109 -30.20 46.93 -37.30
C GLU A 109 -31.63 46.31 -37.24
N GLU A 110 -32.39 46.96 -36.35
CA GLU A 110 -33.80 47.38 -36.49
C GLU A 110 -34.89 46.31 -36.54
N GLU A 111 -35.58 46.15 -35.40
CA GLU A 111 -37.03 45.95 -35.42
C GLU A 111 -37.68 47.13 -34.67
N GLU A 112 -38.50 47.84 -35.44
CA GLU A 112 -39.26 49.04 -35.11
C GLU A 112 -40.18 48.82 -33.89
N GLU A 113 -40.12 49.70 -32.91
CA GLU A 113 -41.26 49.96 -32.02
C GLU A 113 -41.79 51.38 -32.32
N ALA A 114 -42.45 51.51 -33.46
CA ALA A 114 -43.33 52.65 -33.75
C ALA A 114 -44.75 52.29 -33.30
N THR A 115 -45.17 52.80 -32.14
CA THR A 115 -46.58 52.85 -31.77
C THR A 115 -47.34 53.81 -32.70
N PRO A 116 -48.55 53.46 -33.18
CA PRO A 116 -49.26 54.22 -34.19
C PRO A 116 -50.01 55.45 -33.64
N VAL A 117 -50.22 56.36 -34.60
CA VAL A 117 -50.83 57.69 -34.64
C VAL A 117 -52.32 57.70 -34.25
N GLU A 118 -52.84 58.87 -33.83
CA GLU A 118 -54.16 59.50 -34.12
C GLU A 118 -54.62 60.34 -32.89
N GLN A 119 -55.24 61.52 -32.94
CA GLN A 119 -55.72 62.46 -33.95
C GLN A 119 -55.91 63.82 -33.24
#